data_AF-A0A2E7M6Y2-F1
#
_entry.id   AF-A0A2E7M6Y2-F1
#
_cell.length_a   1.000
_cell.length_b   1.000
_cell.length_c   1.000
_cell.angle_alpha   90.00
_cell.angle_beta   90.00
_cell.angle_gamma   90.00
#
_symmetry.space_group_name_H-M   'P 1'
#
loop_
_entity.id
_entity.type
_entity.pdbx_description
1 polymer ?
#
loop_
_entity_poly.entity_id
_entity_poly.type
_entity_poly.pdbx_seq_one_letter_code
_entity_poly.pdbx_strand_id
1 'polypeptide(L)'
;KKDKKKDKKKTKRGGRHQWTGIHDQGGGKYSIEQKEVDWALGNLDKLSREARVVPNFADGATNGFKVFSIRRNSALRKMGLKNNDVLTSVNGLDLSNTEKALEIYSKLQADKHFSLELLRNGEPMTLEYDVQ
;
A
#
# COMPACT_ATOMS: atom_id res chain seq x y z
N LYS A 1 -38.81 6.81 37.74
CA LYS A 1 -37.95 5.60 37.57
C LYS A 1 -37.41 5.64 36.14
N LYS A 2 -36.17 6.12 35.99
CA LYS A 2 -35.02 5.35 35.45
C LYS A 2 -35.33 4.69 34.11
N ASP A 3 -34.71 5.15 33.03
CA ASP A 3 -33.80 4.28 32.26
C ASP A 3 -32.86 5.03 31.29
N LYS A 4 -31.62 5.17 31.78
CA LYS A 4 -30.34 4.95 31.08
C LYS A 4 -30.14 5.59 29.70
N LYS A 5 -29.59 6.81 29.73
CA LYS A 5 -28.54 7.25 28.79
C LYS A 5 -27.47 6.16 28.73
N LYS A 6 -27.40 5.43 27.60
CA LYS A 6 -26.22 4.63 27.27
C LYS A 6 -25.17 5.55 26.68
N ASP A 7 -24.26 6.01 27.54
CA ASP A 7 -22.98 6.57 27.16
C ASP A 7 -22.24 5.58 26.25
N LYS A 8 -22.33 5.79 24.94
CA LYS A 8 -21.40 5.17 23.99
C LYS A 8 -20.06 5.86 24.17
N LYS A 9 -19.30 5.34 25.13
CA LYS A 9 -17.86 5.57 25.33
C LYS A 9 -17.18 5.32 23.98
N LYS A 10 -16.96 6.39 23.19
CA LYS A 10 -16.13 6.36 21.98
C LYS A 10 -14.74 5.94 22.44
N THR A 11 -14.43 4.66 22.31
CA THR A 11 -13.06 4.17 22.44
C THR A 11 -12.22 4.98 21.45
N LYS A 12 -11.33 5.83 21.96
CA LYS A 12 -10.30 6.51 21.17
C LYS A 12 -9.35 5.44 20.61
N ARG A 13 -9.80 4.71 19.59
CA ARG A 13 -8.90 4.00 18.68
C ARG A 13 -8.11 5.11 18.01
N GLY A 14 -6.79 5.17 18.25
CA GLY A 14 -5.90 6.16 17.66
C GLY A 14 -6.29 6.41 16.21
N GLY A 15 -6.51 7.68 15.86
CA GLY A 15 -7.13 8.06 14.59
C GLY A 15 -6.41 7.36 13.44
N ARG A 16 -7.16 6.60 12.63
CA ARG A 16 -6.61 6.04 11.39
C ARG A 16 -6.30 7.19 10.46
N HIS A 17 -5.11 7.16 9.87
CA HIS A 17 -4.76 8.05 8.79
C HIS A 17 -5.73 7.85 7.62
N GLN A 18 -6.16 8.95 7.00
CA GLN A 18 -7.26 8.91 6.01
C GLN A 18 -6.76 8.90 4.56
N TRP A 19 -5.46 9.08 4.33
CA TRP A 19 -4.83 9.06 3.01
C TRP A 19 -5.54 9.98 2.00
N THR A 20 -5.77 11.23 2.41
CA THR A 20 -6.54 12.20 1.62
C THR A 20 -5.75 12.83 0.48
N GLY A 21 -4.41 12.82 0.57
CA GLY A 21 -3.52 13.30 -0.47
C GLY A 21 -3.11 12.24 -1.50
N ILE A 22 -3.86 11.13 -1.63
CA ILE A 22 -3.69 10.14 -2.70
C ILE A 22 -4.86 10.29 -3.66
N HIS A 23 -4.57 10.62 -4.92
CA HIS A 23 -5.57 10.91 -5.94
C HIS A 23 -5.40 9.99 -7.15
N ASP A 24 -6.50 9.32 -7.53
CA ASP A 24 -6.57 8.54 -8.76
C ASP A 24 -6.71 9.50 -9.95
N GLN A 25 -5.75 9.45 -10.86
CA GLN A 25 -5.72 10.26 -12.10
C GLN A 25 -6.32 9.50 -13.29
N GLY A 26 -6.77 8.26 -13.09
CA GLY A 26 -7.27 7.37 -14.12
C GLY A 26 -6.15 6.61 -14.84
N GLY A 27 -6.53 5.53 -15.53
CA GLY A 27 -5.60 4.74 -16.36
C GLY A 27 -4.46 4.08 -15.58
N GLY A 28 -4.64 3.84 -14.27
CA GLY A 28 -3.59 3.28 -13.41
C GLY A 28 -2.56 4.30 -12.92
N LYS A 29 -2.82 5.60 -13.08
CA LYS A 29 -1.95 6.67 -12.61
C LYS A 29 -2.49 7.32 -11.35
N TYR A 30 -1.60 7.69 -10.44
CA TYR A 30 -1.95 8.31 -9.16
C TYR A 30 -1.01 9.47 -8.86
N SER A 31 -1.53 10.52 -8.22
CA SER A 31 -0.69 11.51 -7.56
C SER A 31 -0.74 11.33 -6.05
N ILE A 32 0.41 11.50 -5.40
CA ILE A 32 0.59 11.35 -3.97
C ILE A 32 1.23 12.62 -3.44
N GLU A 33 0.57 13.31 -2.52
CA GLU A 33 1.19 14.44 -1.83
C GLU A 33 2.38 13.95 -0.97
N GLN A 34 3.50 14.68 -0.97
CA GLN A 34 4.71 14.34 -0.20
C GLN A 34 4.41 14.04 1.28
N LYS A 35 3.46 14.76 1.89
CA LYS A 35 3.03 14.54 3.29
C LYS A 35 2.54 13.11 3.56
N GLU A 36 1.94 12.45 2.56
CA GLU A 36 1.42 11.09 2.68
C GLU A 36 2.59 10.09 2.68
N VAL A 37 3.59 10.33 1.85
CA VAL A 37 4.85 9.58 1.85
C VAL A 37 5.54 9.75 3.21
N ASP A 38 5.77 10.98 3.65
CA ASP A 38 6.45 11.27 4.91
C ASP A 38 5.72 10.62 6.10
N TRP A 39 4.39 10.68 6.11
CA TRP A 39 3.58 10.01 7.13
C TRP A 39 3.77 8.50 7.09
N ALA A 40 3.72 7.89 5.91
CA ALA A 40 3.92 6.45 5.74
C ALA A 40 5.27 5.99 6.29
N LEU A 41 6.34 6.72 5.94
CA LEU A 41 7.71 6.44 6.38
C LEU A 41 7.87 6.58 7.91
N GLY A 42 7.26 7.61 8.49
CA GLY A 42 7.27 7.83 9.94
C GLY A 42 6.35 6.88 10.73
N ASN A 43 5.50 6.08 10.07
CA ASN A 43 4.48 5.26 10.71
C ASN A 43 4.38 3.84 10.11
N LEU A 44 5.52 3.21 9.84
CA LEU A 44 5.60 1.87 9.24
C LEU A 44 4.85 0.80 10.06
N ASP A 45 4.82 0.92 11.40
CA ASP A 45 4.05 0.03 12.28
C ASP A 45 2.53 0.12 12.05
N LYS A 46 2.03 1.29 11.64
CA LYS A 46 0.62 1.49 11.31
C LYS A 46 0.33 1.01 9.89
N LEU A 47 1.21 1.34 8.95
CA LEU A 47 1.11 0.92 7.55
C LEU A 47 1.09 -0.61 7.41
N SER A 48 2.00 -1.31 8.10
CA SER A 48 2.09 -2.77 8.09
C SER A 48 0.83 -3.49 8.59
N ARG A 49 -0.08 -2.78 9.29
CA ARG A 49 -1.38 -3.33 9.75
C ARG A 49 -2.51 -3.10 8.75
N GLU A 50 -2.25 -2.43 7.63
CA GLU A 50 -3.27 -2.08 6.63
C GLU A 50 -3.53 -3.18 5.59
N ALA A 51 -2.58 -4.08 5.40
CA ALA A 51 -2.70 -5.25 4.53
C ALA A 51 -1.79 -6.38 5.02
N ARG A 52 -1.99 -7.58 4.48
CA ARG A 52 -1.05 -8.70 4.61
C ARG A 52 -0.27 -8.82 3.32
N VAL A 53 1.05 -8.90 3.45
CA VAL A 53 2.00 -9.11 2.35
C VAL A 53 2.68 -10.44 2.61
N VAL A 54 2.65 -11.34 1.65
CA VAL A 54 3.31 -12.66 1.73
C VAL A 54 4.07 -12.93 0.45
N PRO A 55 5.18 -13.68 0.49
CA PRO A 55 5.85 -14.13 -0.72
C PRO A 55 4.87 -14.90 -1.64
N ASN A 56 4.98 -14.68 -2.94
CA ASN A 56 4.31 -15.47 -3.96
C ASN A 56 5.34 -16.36 -4.66
N PHE A 57 5.01 -17.64 -4.85
CA PHE A 57 5.88 -18.61 -5.49
C PHE A 57 5.34 -19.00 -6.86
N ALA A 58 6.22 -19.06 -7.86
CA ALA A 58 5.98 -19.64 -9.17
C ALA A 58 7.22 -20.44 -9.59
N ASP A 59 7.04 -21.61 -10.18
CA ASP A 59 8.13 -22.47 -10.67
C ASP A 59 9.24 -22.76 -9.63
N GLY A 60 8.86 -22.88 -8.36
CA GLY A 60 9.79 -23.16 -7.26
C GLY A 60 10.60 -21.96 -6.75
N ALA A 61 10.38 -20.77 -7.30
CA ALA A 61 11.03 -19.53 -6.88
C ALA A 61 10.02 -18.46 -6.45
N THR A 62 10.43 -17.51 -5.62
CA THR A 62 9.62 -16.33 -5.32
C THR A 62 9.59 -15.43 -6.55
N ASN A 63 8.40 -15.10 -7.05
CA ASN A 63 8.22 -14.20 -8.19
C ASN A 63 7.51 -12.89 -7.79
N GLY A 64 7.60 -12.52 -6.52
CA GLY A 64 7.02 -11.29 -5.99
C GLY A 64 6.30 -11.47 -4.66
N PHE A 65 5.45 -10.50 -4.33
CA PHE A 65 4.67 -10.49 -3.09
C PHE A 65 3.18 -10.36 -3.37
N LYS A 66 2.39 -11.29 -2.81
CA LYS A 66 0.94 -11.25 -2.87
C LYS A 66 0.39 -10.37 -1.75
N VAL A 67 -0.52 -9.48 -2.10
CA VAL A 67 -1.18 -8.57 -1.16
C VAL A 67 -2.64 -8.97 -0.97
N PHE A 68 -3.07 -9.14 0.28
CA PHE A 68 -4.46 -9.49 0.61
C PHE A 68 -4.88 -8.92 1.96
N SER A 69 -6.16 -9.06 2.31
CA SER A 69 -6.77 -8.43 3.49
C SER A 69 -6.56 -6.91 3.53
N ILE A 70 -6.53 -6.27 2.37
CA ILE A 70 -6.35 -4.82 2.23
C ILE A 70 -7.55 -4.12 2.85
N ARG A 71 -7.29 -3.26 3.84
CA ARG A 71 -8.33 -2.47 4.50
C ARG A 71 -8.93 -1.46 3.53
N ARG A 72 -10.21 -1.14 3.72
CA ARG A 72 -10.97 -0.24 2.83
C ARG A 72 -10.39 1.17 2.73
N ASN A 73 -9.80 1.67 3.82
CA ASN A 73 -9.21 3.01 3.91
C ASN A 73 -7.68 2.95 4.04
N SER A 74 -7.03 1.95 3.43
CA SER A 74 -5.56 1.86 3.44
C SER A 74 -4.92 2.69 2.33
N ALA A 75 -3.64 3.01 2.47
CA ALA A 75 -2.81 3.57 1.39
C ALA A 75 -2.89 2.68 0.14
N LEU A 76 -2.65 1.37 0.29
CA LEU A 76 -2.64 0.41 -0.81
C LEU A 76 -3.96 0.43 -1.61
N ARG A 77 -5.11 0.56 -0.92
CA ARG A 77 -6.42 0.64 -1.59
C ARG A 77 -6.59 1.97 -2.33
N LYS A 78 -6.08 3.07 -1.78
CA LYS A 78 -6.13 4.40 -2.41
C LYS A 78 -5.17 4.52 -3.60
N MET A 79 -4.06 3.81 -3.55
CA MET A 79 -3.09 3.62 -4.63
C MET A 79 -3.57 2.63 -5.70
N GLY A 80 -4.79 2.11 -5.61
CA GLY A 80 -5.34 1.26 -6.67
C GLY A 80 -5.04 -0.23 -6.58
N LEU A 81 -4.32 -0.69 -5.54
CA LEU A 81 -4.13 -2.11 -5.31
C LEU A 81 -5.43 -2.78 -4.85
N LYS A 82 -5.57 -4.04 -5.25
CA LYS A 82 -6.70 -4.92 -4.98
C LYS A 82 -6.20 -6.18 -4.26
N ASN A 83 -7.13 -6.82 -3.55
CA ASN A 83 -6.82 -8.12 -2.95
C ASN A 83 -6.45 -9.11 -4.05
N ASN A 84 -5.44 -9.93 -3.77
CA ASN A 84 -4.85 -10.94 -4.66
C ASN A 84 -4.00 -10.38 -5.80
N ASP A 85 -3.68 -9.08 -5.80
CA ASP A 85 -2.60 -8.58 -6.63
C ASP A 85 -1.27 -9.22 -6.20
N VAL A 86 -0.41 -9.52 -7.17
CA VAL A 86 0.97 -9.98 -6.95
C VAL A 86 1.91 -8.90 -7.45
N LEU A 87 2.61 -8.22 -6.54
CA LEU A 87 3.61 -7.20 -6.86
C LEU A 87 4.88 -7.91 -7.35
N THR A 88 5.30 -7.63 -8.58
CA THR A 88 6.46 -8.28 -9.21
C THR A 88 7.68 -7.38 -9.24
N SER A 89 7.50 -6.08 -9.45
CA SER A 89 8.62 -5.13 -9.47
C SER A 89 8.20 -3.72 -9.05
N VAL A 90 9.18 -2.92 -8.64
CA VAL A 90 9.03 -1.49 -8.38
C VAL A 90 10.14 -0.74 -9.08
N ASN A 91 9.83 0.28 -9.89
CA ASN A 91 10.82 0.99 -10.71
C ASN A 91 11.67 0.03 -11.57
N GLY A 92 11.08 -1.06 -12.07
CA GLY A 92 11.78 -2.11 -12.80
C GLY A 92 12.71 -2.98 -11.96
N LEU A 93 12.80 -2.76 -10.65
CA LEU A 93 13.54 -3.61 -9.72
C LEU A 93 12.66 -4.75 -9.23
N ASP A 94 13.06 -5.97 -9.58
CA ASP A 94 12.36 -7.21 -9.25
C ASP A 94 12.28 -7.46 -7.74
N LEU A 95 11.07 -7.78 -7.27
CA LEU A 95 10.75 -8.08 -5.87
C LEU A 95 10.90 -9.58 -5.53
N SER A 96 11.95 -10.22 -6.04
CA SER A 96 12.20 -11.65 -5.81
C SER A 96 12.67 -12.01 -4.40
N ASN A 97 13.12 -11.04 -3.58
CA ASN A 97 13.53 -11.30 -2.20
C ASN A 97 13.36 -10.07 -1.28
N THR A 98 13.49 -10.33 0.04
CA THR A 98 13.30 -9.32 1.09
C THR A 98 14.37 -8.23 1.11
N GLU A 99 15.62 -8.56 0.75
CA GLU A 99 16.74 -7.60 0.74
C GLU A 99 16.51 -6.51 -0.30
N LYS A 100 16.11 -6.90 -1.52
CA LYS A 100 15.75 -5.95 -2.59
C LYS A 100 14.58 -5.04 -2.20
N ALA A 101 13.59 -5.57 -1.47
CA ALA A 101 12.46 -4.77 -1.02
C ALA A 101 12.89 -3.62 -0.08
N LEU A 102 13.90 -3.85 0.77
CA LEU A 102 14.45 -2.81 1.65
C LEU A 102 15.26 -1.75 0.88
N GLU A 103 16.00 -2.18 -0.14
CA GLU A 103 16.74 -1.27 -1.02
C GLU A 103 15.77 -0.35 -1.79
N ILE A 104 14.73 -0.93 -2.38
CA ILE A 104 13.66 -0.20 -3.08
C ILE A 104 13.01 0.83 -2.16
N TYR A 105 12.69 0.43 -0.92
CA TYR A 105 12.10 1.35 0.07
C TYR A 105 12.96 2.60 0.28
N SER A 106 14.28 2.45 0.36
CA SER A 106 15.20 3.58 0.55
C SER A 106 15.23 4.51 -0.67
N LYS A 107 15.15 3.95 -1.89
CA LYS A 107 15.12 4.71 -3.15
C LYS A 107 13.83 5.48 -3.33
N LEU A 108 12.68 4.86 -3.01
CA LEU A 108 11.37 5.49 -3.08
C LEU A 108 11.23 6.75 -2.20
N GLN A 109 12.04 6.90 -1.15
CA GLN A 109 12.02 8.12 -0.34
C GLN A 109 12.57 9.33 -1.08
N ALA A 110 13.50 9.13 -2.01
CA ALA A 110 14.16 10.18 -2.76
C ALA A 110 13.47 10.46 -4.11
N ASP A 111 12.81 9.45 -4.68
CA ASP A 111 12.21 9.54 -6.00
C ASP A 111 10.85 10.25 -5.99
N LYS A 112 10.68 11.21 -6.91
CA LYS A 112 9.42 11.91 -7.14
C LYS A 112 8.44 11.15 -8.02
N HIS A 113 8.87 10.03 -8.58
CA HIS A 113 8.05 9.20 -9.44
C HIS A 113 8.42 7.74 -9.20
N PHE A 114 7.41 6.87 -9.14
CA PHE A 114 7.66 5.44 -9.11
C PHE A 114 6.57 4.66 -9.84
N SER A 115 6.97 3.51 -10.37
CA SER A 115 6.07 2.56 -11.03
C SER A 115 6.03 1.25 -10.25
N LEU A 116 4.88 0.59 -10.30
CA LEU A 116 4.63 -0.70 -9.68
C LEU A 116 4.11 -1.65 -10.74
N GLU A 117 4.84 -2.72 -11.01
CA GLU A 117 4.36 -3.80 -11.85
C GLU A 117 3.73 -4.88 -10.97
N LEU A 118 2.58 -5.38 -11.42
CA LEU A 118 1.84 -6.39 -10.71
C LEU A 118 1.10 -7.32 -11.66
N LEU A 119 0.75 -8.50 -11.15
CA LEU A 119 -0.20 -9.40 -11.78
C LEU A 119 -1.55 -9.24 -11.07
N ARG A 120 -2.58 -8.95 -11.85
CA ARG A 120 -3.97 -8.88 -11.40
C ARG A 120 -4.79 -9.91 -12.15
N ASN A 121 -5.33 -10.89 -11.42
CA ASN A 121 -6.00 -12.04 -12.02
C ASN A 121 -5.13 -12.78 -13.05
N GLY A 122 -3.80 -12.73 -12.89
CA GLY A 122 -2.83 -13.33 -13.81
C GLY A 122 -2.39 -12.44 -14.97
N GLU A 123 -3.04 -11.28 -15.17
CA GLU A 123 -2.67 -10.34 -16.24
C GLU A 123 -1.67 -9.29 -15.70
N PRO A 124 -0.61 -8.96 -16.47
CA PRO A 124 0.32 -7.91 -16.10
C PRO A 124 -0.34 -6.54 -16.17
N MET A 125 -0.07 -5.72 -15.15
CA MET A 125 -0.54 -4.36 -15.02
C MET A 125 0.56 -3.49 -14.41
N THR A 126 0.65 -2.25 -14.86
CA THR A 126 1.52 -1.24 -14.27
C THR A 126 0.67 -0.14 -13.63
N LEU A 127 1.05 0.27 -12.42
CA LEU A 127 0.52 1.45 -11.75
C LEU A 127 1.64 2.49 -11.65
N GLU A 128 1.32 3.73 -11.98
CA GLU A 128 2.28 4.85 -12.00
C GLU A 128 1.93 5.84 -10.89
N TYR A 129 2.94 6.34 -10.20
CA TYR A 129 2.77 7.23 -9.06
C TYR A 129 3.67 8.45 -9.18
N ASP A 130 3.08 9.63 -9.11
CA ASP A 130 3.80 10.92 -9.05
C ASP A 130 3.69 11.51 -7.65
N VAL A 131 4.83 11.67 -6.99
CA VAL A 131 4.92 12.32 -5.67
C VAL A 131 5.08 13.82 -5.86
N GLN A 132 4.14 14.60 -5.32
CA GLN A 132 4.09 16.05 -5.45
C GLN A 132 4.44 16.73 -4.12
#